data_AF-A0A645FPD6-F1
#
_entry.id   AF-A0A645FPD6-F1
#
_cell.length_a   1.000
_cell.length_b   1.000
_cell.length_c   1.000
_cell.angle_alpha   90.00
_cell.angle_beta   90.00
_cell.angle_gamma   90.00
#
_symmetry.space_group_name_H-M   'P 1'
#
loop_
_entity.id
_entity.type
_entity.pdbx_description
1 polymer ?
#
loop_
_entity_poly.entity_id
_entity_poly.type
_entity_poly.pdbx_seq_one_letter_code
_entity_poly.pdbx_strand_id
1 'polypeptide(L)'
;MPIKRLALLALLLVLVTSPLASAVQSAFSYLLPVDSTIGQVIEPVGGSVEMLTLQALGSPYDLAWLERYVPGELHQSFVHTYDQLLASLLPIRDVLIGQAILRGTLYEVPFRTLSGRLATGFFVWYLDEDGETFLVSLSFTYT
;
A
#
# COMPACT_ATOMS: atom_id res chain seq x y z
N MET A 1 54.28 -18.50 13.52
CA MET A 1 53.25 -18.49 12.45
C MET A 1 51.76 -18.52 12.88
N PRO A 2 51.33 -18.42 14.16
CA PRO A 2 49.89 -18.45 14.49
C PRO A 2 49.19 -17.08 14.39
N ILE A 3 49.91 -15.97 14.56
CA ILE A 3 49.34 -14.61 14.66
C ILE A 3 48.71 -14.14 13.33
N LYS A 4 49.31 -14.47 12.19
CA LYS A 4 48.77 -14.11 10.86
C LYS A 4 47.46 -14.84 10.55
N ARG A 5 47.28 -16.07 11.07
CA ARG A 5 46.06 -16.86 10.88
C ARG A 5 44.92 -16.37 11.77
N LEU A 6 45.23 -15.95 13.00
CA LEU A 6 44.27 -15.32 13.91
C LEU A 6 43.77 -13.96 13.40
N ALA A 7 44.66 -13.13 12.84
CA ALA A 7 44.28 -11.85 12.26
C ALA A 7 43.36 -12.02 11.04
N LEU A 8 43.62 -13.02 10.19
CA LEU A 8 42.77 -13.32 9.04
C LEU A 8 41.38 -13.82 9.47
N LEU A 9 41.32 -14.65 10.51
CA LEU A 9 40.06 -15.14 11.09
C LEU A 9 39.25 -14.01 11.75
N ALA A 10 39.92 -13.10 12.47
CA ALA A 10 39.27 -11.93 13.06
C ALA A 10 38.73 -10.97 12.00
N LEU A 11 39.47 -10.75 10.90
CA LEU A 11 39.01 -9.93 9.78
C LEU A 11 37.78 -10.54 9.09
N LEU A 12 37.78 -11.86 8.87
CA LEU A 12 36.62 -12.57 8.32
C LEU A 12 35.40 -12.51 9.24
N LEU A 13 35.60 -12.61 10.56
CA LEU A 13 34.51 -12.52 11.54
C LEU A 13 33.89 -11.11 11.61
N VAL A 14 34.70 -10.06 11.44
CA VAL A 14 34.24 -8.66 11.39
C VAL A 14 33.47 -8.36 10.10
N LEU A 15 33.83 -8.97 8.96
CA LEU A 15 33.06 -8.82 7.73
C LEU A 15 31.67 -9.50 7.80
N VAL A 16 31.58 -10.67 8.46
CA VAL A 16 30.31 -11.40 8.61
C VAL A 16 29.36 -10.73 9.61
N THR A 17 29.89 -9.98 10.58
CA THR A 17 29.11 -9.25 11.59
C THR A 17 28.91 -7.77 11.27
N SER A 18 29.41 -7.30 10.10
CA SER A 18 29.28 -5.91 9.74
C SER A 18 27.81 -5.56 9.47
N PRO A 19 27.30 -4.40 9.95
CA PRO A 19 25.94 -3.93 9.66
C PRO A 19 25.71 -3.71 8.15
N LEU A 20 26.79 -3.63 7.36
CA LEU A 20 26.74 -3.61 5.90
C LEU A 20 26.17 -4.91 5.31
N ALA A 21 26.48 -6.08 5.88
CA ALA A 21 25.95 -7.35 5.38
C ALA A 21 24.43 -7.45 5.61
N SER A 22 23.95 -6.96 6.76
CA SER A 22 22.50 -6.83 7.03
C SER A 22 21.83 -5.78 6.15
N ALA A 23 22.50 -4.66 5.88
CA ALA A 23 21.99 -3.61 4.98
C ALA A 23 21.92 -4.04 3.50
N VAL A 24 22.85 -4.89 3.06
CA VAL A 24 22.82 -5.48 1.71
C VAL A 24 21.69 -6.52 1.62
N GLN A 25 21.49 -7.34 2.65
CA GLN A 25 20.35 -8.28 2.71
C GLN A 25 18.99 -7.53 2.69
N SER A 26 18.88 -6.38 3.36
CA SER A 26 17.68 -5.54 3.32
C SER A 26 17.53 -4.77 2.01
N ALA A 27 18.62 -4.44 1.31
CA ALA A 27 18.57 -3.79 0.00
C ALA A 27 18.14 -4.77 -1.13
N PHE A 28 18.41 -6.07 -0.95
CA PHE A 28 17.86 -7.16 -1.76
C PHE A 28 16.54 -7.71 -1.19
N SER A 29 15.90 -7.00 -0.25
CA SER A 29 14.64 -7.41 0.36
C SER A 29 13.54 -7.46 -0.69
N TYR A 30 13.27 -8.68 -1.17
CA TYR A 30 11.97 -9.17 -1.62
C TYR A 30 11.13 -8.11 -2.37
N LEU A 31 11.58 -7.68 -3.55
CA LEU A 31 10.70 -6.96 -4.46
C LEU A 31 9.59 -7.93 -4.86
N LEU A 32 8.38 -7.68 -4.37
CA LEU A 32 7.17 -8.37 -4.84
C LEU A 32 7.06 -8.24 -6.37
N PRO A 33 6.34 -9.16 -7.04
CA PRO A 33 6.25 -9.13 -8.50
C PRO A 33 5.65 -7.83 -9.02
N VAL A 34 6.00 -7.46 -10.24
CA VAL A 34 5.31 -6.41 -11.00
C VAL A 34 4.08 -7.04 -11.64
N ASP A 35 2.92 -6.48 -11.34
CA ASP A 35 1.65 -6.82 -11.97
C ASP A 35 1.42 -5.87 -13.18
N SER A 36 0.96 -6.42 -14.30
CA SER A 36 0.77 -5.65 -15.54
C SER A 36 -0.35 -4.61 -15.47
N THR A 37 -1.23 -4.69 -14.47
CA THR A 37 -2.38 -3.81 -14.28
C THR A 37 -2.18 -2.80 -13.16
N ILE A 38 -1.55 -3.21 -12.06
CA ILE A 38 -1.37 -2.36 -10.87
C ILE A 38 0.08 -1.94 -10.61
N GLY A 39 1.01 -2.34 -11.47
CA GLY A 39 2.42 -1.97 -11.39
C GLY A 39 3.17 -2.75 -10.30
N GLN A 40 4.12 -2.10 -9.64
CA GLN A 40 4.91 -2.70 -8.58
C GLN A 40 4.01 -3.04 -7.39
N VAL A 41 3.78 -4.33 -7.12
CA VAL A 41 3.08 -4.77 -5.92
C VAL A 41 3.96 -4.47 -4.70
N ILE A 42 3.36 -4.02 -3.61
CA ILE A 42 4.07 -3.73 -2.37
C ILE A 42 3.37 -4.35 -1.15
N GLU A 43 4.12 -4.52 -0.07
CA GLU A 43 3.53 -4.72 1.25
C GLU A 43 3.29 -3.33 1.88
N PRO A 44 2.03 -2.95 2.18
CA PRO A 44 1.76 -1.65 2.76
C PRO A 44 2.44 -1.47 4.12
N VAL A 45 3.01 -0.29 4.35
CA VAL A 45 3.71 0.06 5.60
C VAL A 45 2.76 0.86 6.50
N GLY A 46 2.90 0.71 7.82
CA GLY A 46 2.08 1.47 8.78
C GLY A 46 2.16 2.99 8.53
N GLY A 47 1.00 3.63 8.45
CA GLY A 47 0.87 5.07 8.20
C GLY A 47 0.97 5.49 6.72
N SER A 48 1.13 4.55 5.79
CA SER A 48 1.14 4.88 4.35
C SER A 48 -0.28 4.93 3.76
N VAL A 49 -0.44 5.64 2.63
CA VAL A 49 -1.71 5.70 1.88
C VAL A 49 -2.14 4.33 1.35
N GLU A 50 -1.18 3.44 1.10
CA GLU A 50 -1.44 2.06 0.70
C GLU A 50 -2.03 1.24 1.87
N MET A 51 -1.55 1.47 3.09
CA MET A 51 -2.12 0.83 4.27
C MET A 51 -3.51 1.37 4.54
N LEU A 52 -3.72 2.68 4.38
CA LEU A 52 -5.03 3.31 4.49
C LEU A 52 -6.01 2.73 3.46
N THR A 53 -5.56 2.52 2.22
CA THR A 53 -6.32 1.86 1.15
C THR A 53 -6.68 0.42 1.52
N LEU A 54 -5.71 -0.36 1.98
CA LEU A 54 -5.94 -1.75 2.41
C LEU A 54 -6.98 -1.82 3.53
N GLN A 55 -6.91 -0.91 4.50
CA GLN A 55 -7.87 -0.82 5.59
C GLN A 55 -9.26 -0.42 5.11
N ALA A 56 -9.36 0.58 4.22
CA ALA A 56 -10.62 1.02 3.66
C ALA A 56 -11.30 -0.10 2.85
N LEU A 57 -10.55 -0.80 1.99
CA LEU A 57 -11.05 -1.94 1.23
C LEU A 57 -11.44 -3.12 2.13
N GLY A 58 -10.72 -3.35 3.23
CA GLY A 58 -10.98 -4.45 4.17
C GLY A 58 -12.11 -4.19 5.17
N SER A 59 -12.63 -2.97 5.24
CA SER A 59 -13.65 -2.56 6.21
C SER A 59 -15.06 -2.64 5.62
N PRO A 60 -16.10 -2.98 6.41
CA PRO A 60 -17.48 -2.89 5.97
C PRO A 60 -17.82 -1.46 5.55
N TYR A 61 -18.60 -1.31 4.47
CA TYR A 61 -19.11 -0.01 4.06
C TYR A 61 -20.35 0.35 4.88
N ASP A 62 -20.19 1.33 5.76
CA ASP A 62 -21.22 1.91 6.62
C ASP A 62 -20.96 3.41 6.85
N LEU A 63 -21.74 4.07 7.72
CA LEU A 63 -21.54 5.48 8.03
C LEU A 63 -20.16 5.75 8.66
N ALA A 64 -19.66 4.86 9.51
CA ALA A 64 -18.36 5.02 10.15
C ALA A 64 -17.21 4.92 9.14
N TRP A 65 -17.38 4.11 8.09
CA TRP A 65 -16.47 4.08 6.94
C TRP A 65 -16.43 5.44 6.25
N LEU A 66 -17.59 6.01 5.95
CA LEU A 66 -17.70 7.30 5.27
C LEU A 66 -17.07 8.43 6.11
N GLU A 67 -17.41 8.50 7.40
CA GLU A 67 -16.85 9.48 8.34
C GLU A 67 -15.34 9.36 8.52
N ARG A 68 -14.79 8.15 8.39
CA ARG A 68 -13.36 7.91 8.56
C ARG A 68 -12.54 8.31 7.33
N TYR A 69 -13.03 8.02 6.13
CA TYR A 69 -12.21 8.12 4.93
C TYR A 69 -12.59 9.30 4.02
N VAL A 70 -13.83 9.79 4.08
CA VAL A 70 -14.33 10.84 3.19
C VAL A 70 -14.56 12.11 4.02
N PRO A 71 -14.15 13.30 3.53
CA PRO A 71 -14.36 14.52 4.29
C PRO A 71 -15.85 14.87 4.29
N GLY A 72 -16.36 15.40 5.41
CA GLY A 72 -17.79 15.65 5.64
C GLY A 72 -18.47 16.46 4.53
N GLU A 73 -17.74 17.43 3.97
CA GLU A 73 -18.22 18.28 2.88
C GLU A 73 -18.52 17.51 1.59
N LEU A 74 -17.88 16.35 1.38
CA LEU A 74 -18.04 15.52 0.20
C LEU A 74 -18.97 14.32 0.41
N HIS A 75 -19.44 14.05 1.63
CA HIS A 75 -20.23 12.86 1.96
C HIS A 75 -21.41 12.67 1.00
N GLN A 76 -22.21 13.71 0.77
CA GLN A 76 -23.39 13.61 -0.07
C GLN A 76 -23.05 13.27 -1.53
N SER A 77 -22.07 13.97 -2.13
CA SER A 77 -21.64 13.71 -3.51
C SER A 77 -20.96 12.36 -3.65
N PHE A 78 -20.21 11.94 -2.63
CA PHE A 78 -19.49 10.68 -2.63
C PHE A 78 -20.45 9.50 -2.57
N VAL A 79 -21.40 9.53 -1.64
CA VAL A 79 -22.48 8.53 -1.54
C VAL A 79 -23.27 8.49 -2.84
N HIS A 80 -23.70 9.64 -3.37
CA HIS A 80 -24.45 9.67 -4.63
C HIS A 80 -23.71 8.97 -5.78
N THR A 81 -22.38 9.07 -5.82
CA THR A 81 -21.56 8.53 -6.92
C THR A 81 -21.17 7.06 -6.69
N TYR A 82 -20.86 6.67 -5.45
CA TYR A 82 -20.16 5.42 -5.15
C TYR A 82 -20.92 4.43 -4.27
N ASP A 83 -22.08 4.80 -3.73
CA ASP A 83 -22.79 4.00 -2.72
C ASP A 83 -23.10 2.58 -3.20
N GLN A 84 -23.70 2.44 -4.39
CA GLN A 84 -24.02 1.12 -4.95
C GLN A 84 -22.77 0.28 -5.20
N LEU A 85 -21.68 0.92 -5.65
CA LEU A 85 -20.43 0.24 -5.95
C LEU A 85 -19.80 -0.30 -4.67
N LEU A 86 -19.63 0.55 -3.66
CA LEU A 86 -19.02 0.20 -2.38
C LEU A 86 -19.85 -0.81 -1.59
N ALA A 87 -21.18 -0.64 -1.55
CA ALA A 87 -22.09 -1.59 -0.90
C ALA A 87 -22.04 -2.99 -1.51
N SER A 88 -21.73 -3.09 -2.81
CA SER A 88 -21.63 -4.38 -3.51
C SER A 88 -20.25 -5.05 -3.39
N LEU A 89 -19.21 -4.29 -3.01
CA LEU A 89 -17.82 -4.73 -3.08
C LEU A 89 -17.18 -4.91 -1.70
N LEU A 90 -17.45 -4.01 -0.77
CA LEU A 90 -16.81 -4.01 0.54
C LEU A 90 -17.55 -4.93 1.52
N PRO A 91 -16.83 -5.62 2.43
CA PRO A 91 -15.37 -5.65 2.58
C PRO A 91 -14.68 -6.65 1.63
N ILE A 92 -13.48 -6.30 1.17
CA ILE A 92 -12.60 -7.14 0.35
C ILE A 92 -11.46 -7.68 1.21
N ARG A 93 -11.23 -9.01 1.17
CA ARG A 93 -10.18 -9.67 1.97
C ARG A 93 -8.89 -9.91 1.18
N ASP A 94 -9.01 -10.46 -0.02
CA ASP A 94 -7.86 -10.86 -0.83
C ASP A 94 -7.61 -9.80 -1.90
N VAL A 95 -6.72 -8.85 -1.58
CA VAL A 95 -6.37 -7.73 -2.45
C VAL A 95 -4.86 -7.57 -2.54
N LEU A 96 -4.35 -7.33 -3.74
CA LEU A 96 -3.00 -6.82 -3.97
C LEU A 96 -3.04 -5.31 -4.03
N ILE A 97 -2.09 -4.67 -3.37
CA ILE A 97 -1.89 -3.23 -3.41
C ILE A 97 -0.65 -2.93 -4.23
N GLY A 98 -0.79 -2.06 -5.21
CA GLY A 98 0.34 -1.52 -5.95
C GLY A 98 0.89 -0.25 -5.28
N GLN A 99 2.12 0.09 -5.62
CA GLN A 99 2.79 1.30 -5.14
C GLN A 99 1.98 2.54 -5.48
N ALA A 100 1.79 3.45 -4.52
CA ALA A 100 1.07 4.68 -4.75
C ALA A 100 1.79 5.57 -5.77
N ILE A 101 1.00 6.25 -6.60
CA ILE A 101 1.47 7.20 -7.61
C ILE A 101 1.08 8.60 -7.17
N LEU A 102 2.07 9.44 -6.89
CA LEU A 102 1.85 10.84 -6.52
C LEU A 102 1.66 11.71 -7.77
N ARG A 103 0.55 12.45 -7.82
CA ARG A 103 0.22 13.43 -8.86
C ARG A 103 -0.22 14.74 -8.22
N GLY A 104 0.71 15.69 -8.07
CA GLY A 104 0.44 16.92 -7.34
C GLY A 104 0.19 16.61 -5.86
N THR A 105 -1.01 16.90 -5.36
CA THR A 105 -1.47 16.59 -3.99
C THR A 105 -2.30 15.30 -3.91
N LEU A 106 -2.41 14.54 -5.01
CA LEU A 106 -3.21 13.33 -5.07
C LEU A 106 -2.32 12.07 -5.07
N TYR A 107 -2.66 11.10 -4.23
CA TYR A 107 -2.12 9.75 -4.27
C TYR A 107 -3.11 8.82 -4.94
N GLU A 108 -2.74 8.24 -6.07
CA GLU A 108 -3.47 7.16 -6.71
C GLU A 108 -2.90 5.83 -6.21
N VAL A 109 -3.71 5.04 -5.49
CA VAL A 109 -3.33 3.72 -5.01
C VAL A 109 -4.03 2.65 -5.83
N PRO A 110 -3.31 2.00 -6.77
CA PRO A 110 -3.88 0.90 -7.54
C PRO A 110 -4.07 -0.34 -6.67
N PHE A 111 -5.14 -1.07 -6.91
CA PHE A 111 -5.38 -2.36 -6.27
C PHE A 111 -5.99 -3.38 -7.23
N ARG A 112 -5.84 -4.66 -6.90
CA ARG A 112 -6.42 -5.77 -7.64
C ARG A 112 -6.99 -6.81 -6.69
N THR A 113 -8.23 -7.23 -6.90
CA THR A 113 -8.84 -8.32 -6.13
C THR A 113 -8.33 -9.68 -6.64
N LEU A 114 -8.14 -10.61 -5.72
CA LEU A 114 -7.66 -11.97 -6.00
C LEU A 114 -8.74 -13.04 -5.86
N SER A 115 -9.82 -12.74 -5.14
CA SER A 115 -10.93 -13.66 -4.91
C SER A 115 -12.27 -13.00 -5.21
N GLY A 116 -13.28 -13.83 -5.46
CA GLY A 116 -14.60 -13.36 -5.87
C GLY A 116 -14.58 -12.80 -7.29
N ARG A 117 -15.06 -11.57 -7.46
CA ARG A 117 -15.11 -10.89 -8.75
C ARG A 117 -13.79 -10.17 -8.99
N LEU A 118 -13.02 -10.65 -9.98
CA LEU A 118 -11.75 -10.04 -10.35
C LEU A 118 -11.99 -8.60 -10.83
N ALA A 119 -11.35 -7.67 -10.14
CA ALA A 119 -11.45 -6.26 -10.41
C ALA A 119 -10.09 -5.61 -10.16
N THR A 120 -9.80 -4.60 -10.96
CA THR A 120 -8.70 -3.66 -10.74
C THR A 120 -9.29 -2.28 -10.52
N GLY A 121 -8.57 -1.43 -9.81
CA GLY A 121 -9.09 -0.10 -9.52
C GLY A 121 -8.07 0.79 -8.86
N PHE A 122 -8.53 2.00 -8.54
CA PHE A 122 -7.73 2.99 -7.84
C PHE A 122 -8.55 3.60 -6.72
N PHE A 123 -7.92 3.80 -5.56
CA PHE A 123 -8.37 4.77 -4.58
C PHE A 123 -7.53 6.03 -4.76
N VAL A 124 -8.19 7.18 -4.84
CA VAL A 124 -7.54 8.48 -5.01
C VAL A 124 -7.68 9.26 -3.74
N TRP A 125 -6.56 9.45 -3.06
CA TRP A 125 -6.46 10.17 -1.81
C TRP A 125 -5.92 11.58 -2.06
N TYR A 126 -6.51 12.57 -1.43
CA TYR A 126 -5.97 13.92 -1.34
C TYR A 126 -5.19 14.05 -0.04
N LEU A 127 -3.96 14.56 -0.13
CA LEU A 127 -3.17 15.00 1.02
C LEU A 127 -3.36 16.50 1.17
N ASP A 128 -3.89 16.93 2.32
CA ASP A 128 -4.07 18.34 2.62
C ASP A 128 -2.78 18.99 3.16
N GLU A 129 -2.85 20.29 3.46
CA GLU A 129 -1.71 21.06 3.97
C GLU A 129 -1.33 20.68 5.42
N ASP A 130 -2.29 20.14 6.18
CA ASP A 130 -2.10 19.71 7.58
C ASP A 130 -1.54 18.28 7.67
N GLY A 131 -1.45 17.57 6.55
CA GLY A 131 -0.95 16.20 6.43
C GLY A 131 -2.03 15.13 6.60
N GLU A 132 -3.30 15.53 6.65
CA GLU A 132 -4.43 14.61 6.67
C GLU A 132 -4.73 14.09 5.27
N THR A 133 -5.21 12.84 5.21
CA THR A 133 -5.42 12.11 3.96
C THR A 133 -6.88 11.71 3.82
N PHE A 134 -7.53 12.17 2.74
CA PHE A 134 -8.95 11.95 2.50
C PHE A 134 -9.22 11.31 1.15
N LEU A 135 -10.16 10.36 1.11
CA LEU A 135 -10.59 9.71 -0.12
C LEU A 135 -11.52 10.65 -0.89
N VAL A 136 -11.12 11.00 -2.11
CA VAL A 136 -11.88 11.95 -2.95
C VAL A 136 -12.50 11.29 -4.18
N SER A 137 -11.93 10.17 -4.62
CA SER A 137 -12.43 9.43 -5.78
C SER A 137 -11.98 7.98 -5.72
N LEU A 138 -12.72 7.13 -6.41
CA LEU A 138 -12.33 5.75 -6.66
C LEU A 138 -12.79 5.30 -8.04
N SER A 139 -12.14 4.28 -8.57
CA SER A 139 -12.54 3.62 -9.80
C SER A 139 -12.35 2.11 -9.66
N PHE A 140 -13.22 1.37 -10.35
CA PHE A 140 -13.19 -0.08 -10.40
C PHE A 140 -13.50 -0.53 -11.84
N THR A 141 -12.70 -1.44 -12.36
CA THR A 141 -12.87 -2.09 -13.65
C THR A 141 -12.88 -3.60 -13.43
N TYR A 142 -13.96 -4.25 -13.83
CA TYR A 142 -14.05 -5.71 -13.79
C TYR A 142 -13.25 -6.31 -14.93
N THR A 143 -12.52 -7.38 -14.62
CA THR A 143 -11.73 -8.15 -15.60
C THR A 143 -12.44 -9.45 -15.96
#